data_AF-A0A9Q6IEW6-F1
#
_entry.id   AF-A0A9Q6IEW6-F1
#
_cell.length_a   1.000
_cell.length_b   1.000
_cell.length_c   1.000
_cell.angle_alpha   90.00
_cell.angle_beta   90.00
_cell.angle_gamma   90.00
#
_symmetry.space_group_name_H-M   'P 1'
#
loop_
_entity.id
_entity.type
_entity.pdbx_description
1 polymer ?
#
loop_
_entity_poly.entity_id
_entity_poly.type
_entity_poly.pdbx_seq_one_letter_code
_entity_poly.pdbx_strand_id
1 'polypeptide(L)' 'MPKVQIMSVIGSAVPASLRELGLLACWYLVRDGEAVSGPLTSLPAAQALSRQLDLHRVHC' A
#
# COMPACT_ATOMS: atom_id res chain seq x y z
N MET A 1 -1.83 18.61 -5.07
CA MET A 1 -1.18 17.40 -5.62
C MET A 1 -1.35 16.29 -4.59
N PRO A 2 -2.26 15.32 -4.77
CA PRO A 2 -2.49 14.32 -3.73
C PRO A 2 -1.29 13.38 -3.71
N LYS A 3 -0.48 13.48 -2.66
CA LYS A 3 0.67 12.59 -2.44
C LYS A 3 0.15 11.23 -2.03
N VAL A 4 0.57 10.19 -2.73
CA VAL A 4 0.34 8.82 -2.30
C VAL A 4 1.30 8.53 -1.15
N GLN A 5 0.78 8.09 -0.02
CA GLN A 5 1.53 7.72 1.17
C GLN A 5 1.53 6.21 1.33
N ILE A 6 2.67 5.65 1.73
CA ILE A 6 2.79 4.23 2.06
C ILE A 6 2.49 4.08 3.55
N MET A 7 1.40 3.39 3.88
CA MET A 7 1.00 3.09 5.25
C MET A 7 1.39 1.65 5.59
N SER A 8 2.23 1.49 6.62
CA SER A 8 2.63 0.17 7.13
C SER A 8 1.64 -0.29 8.20
N VAL A 9 1.07 -1.48 8.01
CA VAL A 9 0.09 -2.09 8.91
C VAL A 9 0.68 -3.40 9.43
N ILE A 10 0.81 -3.52 10.76
CA ILE A 10 1.56 -4.60 11.41
C ILE A 10 0.70 -5.23 12.50
N GLY A 11 0.81 -6.55 12.67
CA GLY A 11 0.15 -7.28 13.74
C GLY A 11 -1.36 -7.39 13.57
N SER A 12 -2.15 -6.97 14.56
CA SER A 12 -3.61 -7.18 14.60
C SER A 12 -4.38 -6.41 13.52
N ALA A 13 -3.81 -5.34 12.99
CA ALA A 13 -4.41 -4.56 11.92
C ALA A 13 -4.22 -5.20 10.52
N VAL A 14 -3.41 -6.26 10.42
CA VAL A 14 -3.25 -7.04 9.19
C VAL A 14 -4.52 -7.89 8.94
N PRO A 15 -5.04 -7.94 7.71
CA PRO A 15 -6.20 -8.77 7.37
C PRO A 15 -6.01 -10.24 7.78
N ALA A 16 -7.10 -10.87 8.25
CA ALA A 16 -7.10 -12.28 8.66
C ALA A 16 -6.50 -13.19 7.57
N SER A 17 -6.90 -13.01 6.31
CA SER A 17 -6.39 -13.80 5.19
C SER A 17 -4.87 -13.71 4.99
N LEU A 18 -4.24 -12.56 5.31
CA LEU A 18 -2.78 -12.44 5.23
C LEU A 18 -2.08 -13.00 6.46
N ARG A 19 -2.71 -12.90 7.63
CA ARG A 19 -2.20 -13.53 8.86
C ARG A 19 -2.22 -15.05 8.77
N GLU A 20 -3.25 -15.63 8.15
CA GLU A 20 -3.33 -17.07 7.90
C GLU A 20 -2.20 -17.56 6.98
N LEU A 21 -1.69 -16.68 6.11
CA LEU A 21 -0.51 -16.93 5.27
C LEU A 21 0.82 -16.73 6.04
N GLY A 22 0.78 -16.40 7.33
CA GLY A 22 1.96 -16.16 8.16
C GLY A 22 2.59 -14.77 7.99
N LEU A 23 1.90 -13.83 7.33
CA LEU A 23 2.42 -12.48 7.14
C LEU A 23 2.15 -11.63 8.39
N LEU A 24 3.23 -11.05 8.93
CA LEU A 24 3.20 -10.20 10.13
C LEU A 24 2.98 -8.71 9.81
N ALA A 25 3.14 -8.33 8.54
CA ALA A 25 3.03 -6.96 8.07
C ALA A 25 2.45 -6.89 6.66
N CYS A 26 1.71 -5.82 6.38
CA CYS A 26 1.23 -5.46 5.07
C CYS A 26 1.33 -3.94 4.86
N TRP A 27 1.36 -3.51 3.61
CA TRP A 27 1.48 -2.11 3.22
C TRP A 27 0.30 -1.70 2.37
N TYR A 28 -0.21 -0.50 2.59
CA TYR A 28 -1.28 0.09 1.81
C TYR A 28 -0.81 1.40 1.21
N LEU A 29 -1.31 1.72 0.02
CA LEU A 29 -1.16 3.06 -0.53
C LEU A 29 -2.41 3.86 -0.20
N VAL A 30 -2.21 4.97 0.50
CA VAL A 30 -3.28 5.88 0.89
C VAL A 30 -3.11 7.17 0.13
N ARG A 31 -4.18 7.64 -0.50
CA ARG A 31 -4.22 8.91 -1.22
C ARG A 31 -5.44 9.68 -0.72
N ASP A 32 -5.21 10.89 -0.24
CA ASP A 32 -6.29 11.76 0.27
C ASP A 32 -7.12 11.14 1.42
N GLY A 33 -6.53 10.21 2.17
CA GLY A 33 -7.22 9.49 3.25
C GLY A 33 -7.93 8.20 2.80
N GLU A 34 -7.95 7.90 1.50
CA GLU A 34 -8.53 6.67 0.96
C GLU A 34 -7.45 5.67 0.56
N ALA A 35 -7.66 4.38 0.90
CA ALA A 35 -6.78 3.32 0.44
C ALA A 35 -6.97 3.07 -1.06
N VAL A 36 -5.98 3.46 -1.87
CA VAL A 36 -6.00 3.33 -3.34
C VAL A 36 -5.36 2.03 -3.83
N SER A 37 -4.84 1.20 -2.91
CA SER A 37 -4.19 -0.07 -3.21
C SER A 37 -4.56 -1.12 -2.17
N GLY A 38 -4.57 -2.38 -2.60
CA GLY A 38 -4.74 -3.52 -1.71
C GLY A 38 -3.55 -3.74 -0.78
N PRO A 39 -3.67 -4.70 0.14
CA PRO A 39 -2.58 -5.02 1.05
C PRO A 39 -1.42 -5.64 0.29
N LEU A 40 -0.33 -4.90 0.20
CA LEU A 40 0.93 -5.35 -0.34
C LEU A 40 1.66 -6.13 0.75
N THR A 41 2.19 -7.28 0.39
CA THR A 41 2.92 -8.17 1.32
C THR A 41 4.40 -7.80 1.40
N SER A 42 4.84 -6.75 0.71
CA SER A 42 6.24 -6.33 0.62
C SER A 42 6.38 -4.83 0.43
N LEU A 43 7.23 -4.20 1.24
CA LEU A 43 7.60 -2.79 1.12
C LEU A 43 8.10 -2.39 -0.29
N PRO A 44 8.99 -3.14 -0.96
CA PRO A 44 9.43 -2.78 -2.31
C PRO A 44 8.29 -2.78 -3.34
N ALA A 45 7.29 -3.67 -3.19
CA ALA A 45 6.10 -3.65 -4.03
C ALA A 45 5.28 -2.37 -3.81
N ALA A 46 5.14 -1.93 -2.55
CA ALA A 46 4.48 -0.67 -2.22
C ALA A 46 5.21 0.54 -2.82
N GLN A 47 6.54 0.58 -2.75
CA GLN A 47 7.35 1.64 -3.35
C GLN A 47 7.32 1.64 -4.88
N ALA A 48 7.25 0.46 -5.52
CA ALA A 48 7.10 0.37 -6.96
C ALA A 48 5.74 0.93 -7.39
N LEU A 49 4.67 0.52 -6.71
CA LEU A 49 3.32 0.97 -7.03
C LEU A 49 3.10 2.45 -6.70
N SER A 50 3.67 2.98 -5.61
CA SER A 50 3.61 4.41 -5.31
C SER A 50 4.27 5.25 -6.40
N ARG A 51 5.42 4.81 -6.93
CA ARG A 51 6.09 5.45 -8.08
C ARG A 51 5.24 5.35 -9.35
N GLN A 52 4.63 4.20 -9.60
CA GLN A 52 3.79 4.00 -10.78
C GLN A 52 2.52 4.87 -10.77
N LEU A 53 1.93 5.10 -9.59
CA LEU A 53 0.80 6.01 -9.40
C LEU A 53 1.21 7.49 -9.51
N ASP A 54 2.41 7.84 -9.07
CA ASP A 54 2.98 9.17 -9.27
C ASP A 54 3.25 9.45 -10.76
N LEU A 55 3.80 8.46 -11.48
CA LEU A 55 4.05 8.52 -12.92
C LEU A 55 2.77 8.49 -13.77
N HIS A 56 1.71 7.79 -13.37
CA HIS A 56 0.44 7.84 -14.12
C HIS A 56 -0.22 9.23 -14.09
N ARG A 57 0.27 10.14 -13.26
CA ARG A 57 -0.23 11.51 -13.17
C ARG A 57 0.38 12.45 -14.22
N VAL A 58 1.42 12.03 -14.96
CA VAL A 58 2.05 12.84 -16.03
C VAL A 58 1.50 12.56 -17.44
N HIS A 59 0.46 11.72 -17.57
CA HIS A 59 -0.28 11.57 -18.83
C HIS A 59 -1.72 12.12 -18.69
N CYS A 60 -1.86 13.43 -18.74
CA CYS A 60 -3.10 14.14 -19.11
C CYS A 60 -2.69 15.41 -19.86
#